data_AF-A0A8H7PXM0-F1
#
_entry.id   AF-A0A8H7PXM0-F1
#
_cell.length_a   1.000
_cell.length_b   1.000
_cell.length_c   1.000
_cell.angle_alpha   90.00
_cell.angle_beta   90.00
_cell.angle_gamma   90.00
#
_symmetry.space_group_name_H-M   'P 1'
#
loop_
_entity.id
_entity.type
_entity.pdbx_description
1 polymer ?
#
loop_
_entity_poly.entity_id
_entity_poly.type
_entity_poly.pdbx_seq_one_letter_code
_entity_poly.pdbx_strand_id
1 'polypeptide(L)'
;MDPDNQKTVMLYVTNNISSIAFKTLQRDEQERPDSEKIAYMEELLVTNPSLFLTKWGRYLPAEQLEHFQSLRGNNYEIDVQMHGLLKELPSGVQTIERENALKKKMVQNRRFQYLKDVLKDSEYFTENAMRLREPGLYDYYIGQHIPPHMRDRPYDNDVNLVQRIMTNIDRSIIDNKLRIQQQIEAEQEEEEEEEEEEEEMEHEDEDERNGDDGIADGDRDTKMLRTHSAGPVIAPLTHSLLNKSTDAQRKLKLASESENLATEASASSDSWQAFQDGQRDEFVRVMEELFLEGRDPTFDYSQVDDNEAFDDLDQADMDMQDKYFDEEENDEQIDVSGTGEYDY
;
A
#
# COMPACT_ATOMS: atom_id res chain seq x y z
N MET A 1 36.44 -20.19 -6.56
CA MET A 1 35.78 -21.41 -6.08
C MET A 1 36.85 -22.34 -5.61
N ASP A 2 36.67 -22.94 -4.44
CA ASP A 2 37.66 -23.86 -3.90
C ASP A 2 37.74 -25.15 -4.74
N PRO A 3 38.93 -25.76 -4.88
CA PRO A 3 39.11 -26.99 -5.66
C PRO A 3 38.23 -28.15 -5.18
N ASP A 4 37.90 -28.19 -3.90
CA ASP A 4 37.06 -29.24 -3.32
C ASP A 4 35.57 -29.01 -3.61
N ASN A 5 35.12 -27.75 -3.69
CA ASN A 5 33.79 -27.39 -4.16
C ASN A 5 33.61 -27.74 -5.63
N GLN A 6 34.63 -27.48 -6.47
CA GLN A 6 34.62 -27.86 -7.89
C GLN A 6 34.49 -29.37 -8.09
N LYS A 7 35.24 -30.17 -7.32
CA LYS A 7 35.14 -31.64 -7.37
C LYS A 7 33.75 -32.13 -6.96
N THR A 8 33.13 -31.50 -5.97
CA THR A 8 31.79 -31.88 -5.47
C THR A 8 30.73 -31.65 -6.53
N VAL A 9 30.75 -30.47 -7.17
CA VAL A 9 29.85 -30.16 -8.30
C VAL A 9 30.09 -31.10 -9.48
N MET A 10 31.35 -31.35 -9.84
CA MET A 10 31.68 -32.27 -10.92
C MET A 10 31.27 -33.73 -10.62
N LEU A 11 31.39 -34.19 -9.38
CA LEU A 11 30.92 -35.51 -8.97
C LEU A 11 29.39 -35.63 -9.13
N TYR A 12 28.64 -34.57 -8.81
CA TYR A 12 27.21 -34.54 -9.07
C TYR A 12 26.90 -34.61 -10.57
N VAL A 13 27.62 -33.83 -11.39
CA VAL A 13 27.48 -33.81 -12.85
C VAL A 13 27.77 -35.18 -13.47
N THR A 14 28.85 -35.86 -13.07
CA THR A 14 29.21 -37.18 -13.63
C THR A 14 28.15 -38.24 -13.31
N ASN A 15 27.58 -38.19 -12.10
CA ASN A 15 26.51 -39.10 -11.69
C ASN A 15 25.17 -38.84 -12.39
N ASN A 16 24.93 -37.60 -12.83
CA ASN A 16 23.65 -37.17 -13.42
C ASN A 16 23.77 -36.78 -14.91
N ILE A 17 24.83 -37.19 -15.60
CA ILE A 17 25.12 -36.73 -16.96
C ILE A 17 24.01 -37.06 -17.97
N SER A 18 23.30 -38.17 -17.76
CA SER A 18 22.15 -38.58 -18.58
C SER A 18 20.94 -37.65 -18.43
N SER A 19 20.83 -36.92 -17.32
CA SER A 19 19.75 -35.96 -17.06
C SER A 19 20.10 -34.55 -17.57
N ILE A 20 21.36 -34.30 -17.91
CA ILE A 20 21.85 -32.98 -18.33
C ILE A 20 21.79 -32.90 -19.86
N ALA A 21 20.94 -32.03 -20.38
CA ALA A 21 20.86 -31.83 -21.83
C ALA A 21 22.12 -31.12 -22.34
N PHE A 22 22.87 -31.79 -23.22
CA PHE A 22 23.95 -31.18 -24.00
C PHE A 22 23.38 -30.76 -25.36
N LYS A 23 23.44 -29.46 -25.69
CA LYS A 23 22.93 -28.96 -26.98
C LYS A 23 23.73 -29.54 -28.14
N THR A 24 23.09 -30.31 -29.01
CA THR A 24 23.50 -30.51 -30.41
C THR A 24 22.60 -29.66 -31.29
N LEU A 25 23.12 -28.60 -31.91
CA LEU A 25 22.31 -27.66 -32.72
C LEU A 25 22.24 -28.03 -34.20
N GLN A 26 22.78 -29.19 -34.61
CA GLN A 26 22.72 -29.67 -35.99
C GLN A 26 22.06 -31.06 -36.05
N ARG A 27 21.18 -31.24 -37.05
CA ARG A 27 20.33 -32.43 -37.23
C ARG A 27 21.12 -33.75 -37.43
N ASP A 28 22.40 -33.66 -37.79
CA ASP A 28 23.27 -34.79 -38.14
C ASP A 28 24.59 -34.80 -37.35
N GLU A 29 24.72 -34.01 -36.27
CA GLU A 29 25.92 -33.98 -35.44
C GLU A 29 25.87 -35.08 -34.37
N GLN A 30 26.83 -36.01 -34.43
CA GLN A 30 26.96 -37.09 -33.47
C GLN A 30 27.25 -36.50 -32.07
N GLU A 31 26.45 -36.87 -31.08
CA GLU A 31 26.73 -36.47 -29.70
C GLU A 31 28.14 -36.88 -29.28
N ARG A 32 28.89 -35.93 -28.71
CA ARG A 32 30.20 -36.22 -28.13
C ARG A 32 30.04 -37.28 -27.03
N PRO A 33 31.02 -38.19 -26.86
CA PRO A 33 30.96 -39.18 -25.80
C PRO A 33 30.91 -38.48 -24.43
N ASP A 34 30.26 -39.11 -23.46
CA ASP A 34 30.07 -38.53 -22.12
C ASP A 34 31.39 -38.15 -21.45
N SER A 35 32.46 -38.90 -21.73
CA SER A 35 33.81 -38.56 -21.24
C SER A 35 34.33 -37.21 -21.76
N GLU A 36 34.01 -36.84 -22.99
CA GLU A 36 34.41 -35.54 -23.57
C GLU A 36 33.50 -34.41 -23.09
N LYS A 37 32.20 -34.70 -22.86
CA LYS A 37 31.25 -33.76 -22.26
C LYS A 37 31.71 -33.38 -20.84
N ILE A 38 32.08 -34.36 -20.01
CA ILE A 38 32.57 -34.14 -18.63
C ILE A 38 33.85 -33.30 -18.64
N ALA A 39 34.82 -33.64 -19.49
CA ALA A 39 36.09 -32.89 -19.58
C ALA A 39 35.85 -31.43 -19.98
N TYR A 40 34.94 -31.18 -20.91
CA TYR A 40 34.56 -29.81 -21.30
C TYR A 40 33.85 -29.05 -20.18
N MET A 41 32.95 -29.70 -19.44
CA MET A 41 32.28 -29.12 -18.28
C MET A 41 33.28 -28.76 -17.17
N GLU A 42 34.26 -29.63 -16.91
CA GLU A 42 35.32 -29.41 -15.92
C GLU A 42 36.20 -28.22 -16.31
N GLU A 43 36.64 -28.15 -17.57
CA GLU A 43 37.42 -27.02 -18.10
C GLU A 43 36.65 -25.69 -18.00
N LEU A 44 35.34 -25.72 -18.32
CA LEU A 44 34.49 -24.53 -18.27
C LEU A 44 34.25 -24.08 -16.82
N LEU A 45 34.08 -25.00 -15.87
CA LEU A 45 33.92 -24.68 -14.45
C LEU A 45 35.16 -24.00 -13.86
N VAL A 46 36.35 -24.37 -14.34
CA VAL A 46 37.62 -23.78 -13.90
C VAL A 46 37.87 -22.43 -14.58
N THR A 47 37.57 -22.31 -15.87
CA THR A 47 37.92 -21.13 -16.68
C THR A 47 36.86 -20.04 -16.59
N ASN A 48 35.58 -20.41 -16.67
CA ASN A 48 34.45 -19.46 -16.61
C ASN A 48 33.22 -20.09 -15.90
N PRO A 49 33.15 -19.96 -14.57
CA PRO A 49 32.02 -20.45 -13.77
C PRO A 49 30.67 -19.85 -14.15
N SER A 50 30.63 -18.60 -14.65
CA SER A 50 29.38 -17.95 -15.09
C SER A 50 28.80 -18.64 -16.33
N LEU A 51 29.63 -18.92 -17.33
CA LEU A 51 29.15 -19.63 -18.54
C LEU A 51 28.69 -21.05 -18.22
N PHE A 52 29.29 -21.69 -17.22
CA PHE A 52 28.86 -22.99 -16.70
C PHE A 52 27.44 -22.91 -16.10
N LEU A 53 27.20 -21.94 -15.22
CA LEU A 53 25.88 -21.73 -14.61
C LEU A 53 24.81 -21.35 -15.65
N THR A 54 25.14 -20.53 -16.63
CA THR A 54 24.22 -20.17 -17.73
C THR A 54 23.76 -21.41 -18.52
N LYS A 55 24.69 -22.33 -18.81
CA LYS A 55 24.39 -23.50 -19.65
C LYS A 55 23.71 -24.61 -18.86
N TRP A 56 24.19 -24.90 -17.65
CA TRP A 56 23.84 -26.10 -16.89
C TRP A 56 23.31 -25.83 -15.47
N GLY A 57 23.25 -24.59 -15.02
CA GLY A 57 22.82 -24.23 -13.67
C GLY A 57 21.42 -24.71 -13.31
N ARG A 58 20.50 -24.76 -14.29
CA ARG A 58 19.12 -25.27 -14.10
C ARG A 58 19.02 -26.74 -13.70
N TYR A 59 20.07 -27.52 -13.98
CA TYR A 59 20.13 -28.95 -13.66
C TYR A 59 20.82 -29.22 -12.32
N LEU A 60 21.24 -28.17 -11.61
CA LEU A 60 21.91 -28.27 -10.31
C LEU A 60 20.92 -27.99 -9.18
N PRO A 61 20.85 -28.85 -8.15
CA PRO A 61 20.03 -28.59 -6.98
C PRO A 61 20.67 -27.49 -6.10
N ALA A 62 19.87 -26.92 -5.20
CA ALA A 62 20.29 -25.84 -4.29
C ALA A 62 21.61 -26.15 -3.57
N GLU A 63 21.81 -27.38 -3.09
CA GLU A 63 23.05 -27.81 -2.43
C GLU A 63 24.30 -27.60 -3.28
N GLN A 64 24.22 -27.88 -4.58
CA GLN A 64 25.35 -27.73 -5.49
C GLN A 64 25.56 -26.27 -5.91
N LEU A 65 24.49 -25.49 -5.92
CA LEU A 65 24.51 -24.05 -6.16
C LEU A 65 25.14 -23.26 -4.98
N GLU A 66 24.99 -23.74 -3.75
CA GLU A 66 25.64 -23.13 -2.57
C GLU A 66 27.17 -23.10 -2.70
N HIS A 67 27.77 -24.07 -3.39
CA HIS A 67 29.22 -24.11 -3.62
C HIS A 67 29.74 -22.92 -4.46
N PHE A 68 28.86 -22.25 -5.20
CA PHE A 68 29.16 -21.03 -5.96
C PHE A 68 29.04 -19.75 -5.12
N GLN A 69 28.56 -19.81 -3.87
CA GLN A 69 28.49 -18.64 -2.97
C GLN A 69 29.86 -17.99 -2.76
N SER A 70 30.93 -18.80 -2.72
CA SER A 70 32.32 -18.34 -2.61
C SER A 70 32.80 -17.45 -3.77
N LEU A 71 32.08 -17.48 -4.90
CA LEU A 71 32.37 -16.66 -6.08
C LEU A 71 31.48 -15.40 -6.16
N ARG A 72 30.52 -15.24 -5.25
CA ARG A 72 29.64 -14.06 -5.22
C ARG A 72 30.41 -12.80 -4.87
N GLY A 73 30.03 -11.68 -5.49
CA GLY A 73 30.68 -10.39 -5.32
C GLY A 73 31.97 -10.18 -6.13
N ASN A 74 32.62 -11.24 -6.62
CA ASN A 74 33.76 -11.10 -7.53
C ASN A 74 33.34 -10.97 -9.00
N ASN A 75 32.23 -11.61 -9.39
CA ASN A 75 31.68 -11.57 -10.74
C ASN A 75 30.17 -11.33 -10.68
N TYR A 76 29.73 -10.16 -11.12
CA TYR A 76 28.32 -9.79 -11.18
C TYR A 76 27.45 -10.81 -11.95
N GLU A 77 27.97 -11.40 -13.02
CA GLU A 77 27.25 -12.42 -13.80
C GLU A 77 26.87 -13.66 -12.97
N ILE A 78 27.74 -14.08 -12.05
CA ILE A 78 27.48 -15.22 -11.17
C ILE A 78 26.36 -14.86 -10.19
N ASP A 79 26.36 -13.63 -9.69
CA ASP A 79 25.33 -13.14 -8.77
C ASP A 79 23.96 -13.12 -9.44
N VAL A 80 23.86 -12.60 -10.67
CA VAL A 80 22.62 -12.56 -11.45
C VAL A 80 22.11 -13.96 -11.77
N GLN A 81 22.99 -14.83 -12.27
CA GLN A 81 22.62 -16.20 -12.62
C GLN A 81 22.22 -16.98 -11.38
N MET A 82 22.88 -16.75 -10.25
CA MET A 82 22.53 -17.41 -9.01
C MET A 82 21.22 -16.94 -8.43
N HIS A 83 20.94 -15.65 -8.54
CA HIS A 83 19.65 -15.10 -8.17
C HIS A 83 18.52 -15.68 -9.02
N GLY A 84 18.70 -15.79 -10.35
CA GLY A 84 17.72 -16.41 -11.25
C GLY A 84 17.48 -17.90 -10.95
N LEU A 85 18.54 -18.69 -10.83
CA LEU A 85 18.44 -20.13 -10.57
C LEU A 85 17.85 -20.46 -9.19
N LEU A 86 18.15 -19.65 -8.17
CA LEU A 86 17.54 -19.81 -6.84
C LEU A 86 16.06 -19.38 -6.81
N LYS A 87 15.65 -18.44 -7.68
CA LYS A 87 14.24 -18.04 -7.87
C LYS A 87 13.44 -19.12 -8.60
N GLU A 88 14.06 -19.85 -9.52
CA GLU A 88 13.44 -20.96 -10.26
C GLU A 88 13.37 -22.26 -9.46
N LEU A 89 14.28 -22.45 -8.49
CA LEU A 89 14.20 -23.60 -7.59
C LEU A 89 12.95 -23.47 -6.70
N PRO A 90 12.20 -24.57 -6.49
CA PRO A 90 11.08 -24.58 -5.57
C PRO A 90 11.59 -24.48 -4.13
N SER A 91 11.96 -23.28 -3.71
CA SER A 91 12.16 -22.96 -2.31
C SER A 91 10.79 -23.02 -1.63
N GLY A 92 10.65 -23.90 -0.64
CA GLY A 92 9.40 -24.07 0.10
C GLY A 92 8.85 -22.76 0.69
N VAL A 93 9.71 -21.78 0.96
CA VAL A 93 9.30 -20.47 1.51
C VAL A 93 8.72 -19.56 0.42
N GLN A 94 9.39 -19.44 -0.73
CA GLN A 94 8.92 -18.58 -1.84
C GLN A 94 7.66 -19.12 -2.50
N THR A 95 7.48 -20.44 -2.53
CA THR A 95 6.25 -21.09 -3.03
C THR A 95 5.05 -20.77 -2.13
N ILE A 96 5.23 -20.80 -0.79
CA ILE A 96 4.17 -20.44 0.16
C ILE A 96 3.78 -18.96 0.04
N GLU A 97 4.75 -18.05 -0.05
CA GLU A 97 4.47 -16.62 -0.22
C GLU A 97 3.73 -16.33 -1.53
N ARG A 98 4.15 -16.96 -2.65
CA ARG A 98 3.47 -16.86 -3.94
C ARG A 98 2.04 -17.42 -3.87
N GLU A 99 1.85 -18.57 -3.25
CA GLU A 99 0.52 -19.16 -3.05
C GLU A 99 -0.38 -18.27 -2.18
N ASN A 100 0.16 -17.69 -1.11
CA ASN A 100 -0.59 -16.77 -0.26
C ASN A 100 -0.96 -15.47 -0.99
N ALA A 101 -0.08 -14.93 -1.82
CA ALA A 101 -0.37 -13.76 -2.64
C ALA A 101 -1.47 -14.06 -3.68
N LEU A 102 -1.43 -15.23 -4.32
CA LEU A 102 -2.48 -15.67 -5.26
C LEU A 102 -3.82 -15.87 -4.55
N LYS A 103 -3.82 -16.49 -3.36
CA LYS A 103 -5.03 -16.63 -2.53
C LYS A 103 -5.59 -15.26 -2.11
N LYS A 104 -4.73 -14.32 -1.71
CA LYS A 104 -5.12 -12.95 -1.35
C LYS A 104 -5.78 -12.25 -2.55
N LYS A 105 -5.18 -12.32 -3.73
CA LYS A 105 -5.77 -11.77 -4.96
C LYS A 105 -7.11 -12.41 -5.29
N MET A 106 -7.22 -13.73 -5.21
CA MET A 106 -8.49 -14.44 -5.46
C MET A 106 -9.59 -13.98 -4.50
N VAL A 107 -9.29 -13.85 -3.20
CA VAL A 107 -10.24 -13.33 -2.20
C VAL A 107 -10.63 -11.88 -2.51
N GLN A 108 -9.69 -11.02 -2.86
CA GLN A 108 -9.98 -9.64 -3.25
C GLN A 108 -10.88 -9.58 -4.50
N ASN A 109 -10.63 -10.43 -5.51
CA ASN A 109 -11.44 -10.51 -6.72
C ASN A 109 -12.88 -10.99 -6.40
N ARG A 110 -13.04 -11.99 -5.52
CA ARG A 110 -14.36 -12.44 -5.02
C ARG A 110 -15.12 -11.32 -4.32
N ARG A 111 -14.45 -10.62 -3.39
CA ARG A 111 -15.02 -9.47 -2.68
C ARG A 111 -15.43 -8.36 -3.65
N PHE A 112 -14.61 -8.07 -4.65
CA PHE A 112 -14.91 -7.08 -5.66
C PHE A 112 -16.15 -7.45 -6.49
N GLN A 113 -16.29 -8.71 -6.86
CA GLN A 113 -17.50 -9.18 -7.52
C GLN A 113 -18.74 -9.07 -6.64
N TYR A 114 -18.63 -9.49 -5.38
CA TYR A 114 -19.71 -9.33 -4.41
C TYR A 114 -20.12 -7.87 -4.22
N LEU A 115 -19.14 -6.97 -4.16
CA LEU A 115 -19.38 -5.53 -4.05
C LEU A 115 -20.20 -5.02 -5.25
N LYS A 116 -19.80 -5.40 -6.47
CA LYS A 116 -20.45 -4.97 -7.71
C LYS A 116 -21.88 -5.50 -7.84
N ASP A 117 -22.07 -6.78 -7.57
CA ASP A 117 -23.31 -7.50 -7.90
C ASP A 117 -24.33 -7.47 -6.76
N VAL A 118 -23.88 -7.44 -5.51
CA VAL A 118 -24.76 -7.57 -4.33
C VAL A 118 -24.81 -6.27 -3.53
N LEU A 119 -23.65 -5.69 -3.20
CA LEU A 119 -23.64 -4.55 -2.27
C LEU A 119 -24.03 -3.22 -2.91
N LYS A 120 -23.81 -3.05 -4.21
CA LYS A 120 -24.11 -1.81 -4.94
C LYS A 120 -25.59 -1.38 -4.81
N ASP A 121 -26.51 -2.34 -4.81
CA ASP A 121 -27.95 -2.08 -4.69
C ASP A 121 -28.46 -2.20 -3.24
N SER A 122 -27.57 -2.46 -2.28
CA SER A 122 -27.91 -2.68 -0.87
C SER A 122 -27.82 -1.39 -0.03
N GLU A 123 -28.29 -1.45 1.22
CA GLU A 123 -28.14 -0.35 2.18
C GLU A 123 -26.71 -0.24 2.75
N TYR A 124 -25.80 -1.15 2.39
CA TYR A 124 -24.48 -1.27 3.01
C TYR A 124 -23.58 -0.04 2.79
N PHE A 125 -23.56 0.52 1.57
CA PHE A 125 -22.81 1.73 1.23
C PHE A 125 -23.66 3.02 1.32
N THR A 126 -24.77 3.00 2.07
CA THR A 126 -25.50 4.23 2.34
C THR A 126 -24.74 5.11 3.33
N GLU A 127 -24.82 6.44 3.16
CA GLU A 127 -24.12 7.41 4.02
C GLU A 127 -24.37 7.16 5.52
N ASN A 128 -25.62 6.87 5.91
CA ASN A 128 -25.93 6.58 7.31
C ASN A 128 -25.34 5.26 7.80
N ALA A 129 -25.34 4.21 6.97
CA ALA A 129 -24.75 2.92 7.35
C ALA A 129 -23.23 3.04 7.50
N MET A 130 -22.56 3.67 6.53
CA MET A 130 -21.10 3.90 6.60
C MET A 130 -20.72 4.77 7.80
N ARG A 131 -21.47 5.85 8.07
CA ARG A 131 -21.26 6.70 9.25
C ARG A 131 -21.40 5.95 10.58
N LEU A 132 -22.36 5.03 10.68
CA LEU A 132 -22.53 4.21 11.89
C LEU A 132 -21.36 3.22 12.08
N ARG A 133 -20.78 2.71 10.98
CA ARG A 133 -19.62 1.83 11.01
C ARG A 133 -18.36 2.58 11.38
N GLU A 134 -18.01 3.58 10.57
CA GLU A 134 -16.78 4.36 10.64
C GLU A 134 -17.07 5.86 10.84
N PRO A 135 -17.45 6.28 12.06
CA PRO A 135 -17.82 7.67 12.33
C PRO A 135 -16.65 8.65 12.25
N GLY A 136 -15.42 8.23 12.61
CA GLY A 136 -14.22 9.07 12.51
C GLY A 136 -13.88 9.40 11.06
N LEU A 137 -13.90 8.38 10.20
CA LEU A 137 -13.67 8.54 8.77
C LEU A 137 -14.75 9.42 8.11
N TYR A 138 -16.02 9.24 8.53
CA TYR A 138 -17.10 10.12 8.10
C TYR A 138 -16.88 11.57 8.54
N ASP A 139 -16.42 11.82 9.77
CA ASP A 139 -16.17 13.18 10.23
C ASP A 139 -15.05 13.85 9.45
N TYR A 140 -13.98 13.11 9.13
CA TYR A 140 -12.87 13.56 8.29
C TYR A 140 -13.32 13.95 6.88
N TYR A 141 -14.03 13.09 6.15
CA TYR A 141 -14.39 13.40 4.76
C TYR A 141 -15.63 14.29 4.65
N ILE A 142 -16.63 14.12 5.51
CA ILE A 142 -17.94 14.78 5.35
C ILE A 142 -18.21 15.71 6.53
N GLY A 143 -18.12 15.21 7.76
CA GLY A 143 -18.58 15.90 8.96
C GLY A 143 -17.96 17.27 9.20
N GLN A 144 -16.64 17.41 9.07
CA GLN A 144 -15.90 18.65 9.27
C GLN A 144 -16.27 19.76 8.29
N HIS A 145 -16.79 19.38 7.12
CA HIS A 145 -17.21 20.29 6.08
C HIS A 145 -18.68 20.69 6.20
N ILE A 146 -19.48 20.02 7.04
CA ILE A 146 -20.88 20.39 7.22
C ILE A 146 -20.95 21.72 8.01
N PRO A 147 -21.53 22.79 7.44
CA PRO A 147 -21.61 24.05 8.16
C PRO A 147 -22.55 23.93 9.38
N PRO A 148 -22.28 24.65 10.49
CA PRO A 148 -22.98 24.46 11.76
C PRO A 148 -24.51 24.54 11.68
N HIS A 149 -25.03 25.43 10.84
CA HIS A 149 -26.47 25.62 10.64
C HIS A 149 -27.17 24.41 9.99
N MET A 150 -26.44 23.58 9.22
CA MET A 150 -26.97 22.33 8.66
C MET A 150 -26.89 21.19 9.66
N ARG A 151 -25.86 21.17 10.53
CA ARG A 151 -25.65 20.14 11.56
C ARG A 151 -26.71 20.17 12.65
N ASP A 152 -27.05 21.38 13.10
CA ASP A 152 -27.99 21.63 14.21
C ASP A 152 -29.43 21.91 13.72
N ARG A 153 -29.74 21.49 12.48
CA ARG A 153 -31.08 21.68 11.93
C ARG A 153 -32.12 20.95 12.81
N PRO A 154 -33.22 21.62 13.20
CA PRO A 154 -34.31 20.95 13.89
C PRO A 154 -34.87 19.81 13.05
N TYR A 155 -35.41 18.80 13.73
CA TYR A 155 -36.23 17.78 13.09
C TYR A 155 -37.40 18.42 12.34
N ASP A 156 -37.65 17.96 11.12
CA ASP A 156 -38.82 18.38 10.35
C ASP A 156 -40.13 18.00 11.07
N ASN A 157 -41.22 18.68 10.72
CA ASN A 157 -42.51 18.49 11.40
C ASN A 157 -43.17 17.13 11.08
N ASP A 158 -42.69 16.45 10.04
CA ASP A 158 -43.19 15.18 9.53
C ASP A 158 -42.46 13.95 10.09
N VAL A 159 -41.30 14.11 10.77
CA VAL A 159 -40.62 12.96 11.38
C VAL A 159 -41.33 12.43 12.62
N ASN A 160 -41.64 11.14 12.58
CA ASN A 160 -42.28 10.41 13.67
C ASN A 160 -41.40 10.37 14.93
N LEU A 161 -42.03 10.27 16.11
CA LEU A 161 -41.34 10.10 17.40
C LEU A 161 -40.37 8.92 17.38
N VAL A 162 -40.76 7.79 16.79
CA VAL A 162 -39.88 6.60 16.69
C VAL A 162 -38.62 6.93 15.89
N GLN A 163 -38.76 7.65 14.77
CA GLN A 163 -37.63 8.05 13.93
C GLN A 163 -36.70 9.01 14.68
N ARG A 164 -37.25 9.97 15.44
CA ARG A 164 -36.46 10.86 16.30
C ARG A 164 -35.67 10.10 17.37
N ILE A 165 -36.30 9.09 17.99
CA ILE A 165 -35.64 8.23 18.99
C ILE A 165 -34.48 7.46 18.33
N MET A 166 -34.71 6.84 17.17
CA MET A 166 -33.66 6.11 16.45
C MET A 166 -32.51 7.03 16.05
N THR A 167 -32.79 8.22 15.50
CA THR A 167 -31.73 9.19 15.16
C THR A 167 -30.94 9.64 16.38
N ASN A 168 -31.58 9.81 17.54
CA ASN A 168 -30.86 10.15 18.77
C ASN A 168 -30.02 8.98 19.30
N ILE A 169 -30.49 7.74 19.14
CA ILE A 169 -29.70 6.53 19.48
C ILE A 169 -28.48 6.45 18.57
N ASP A 170 -28.66 6.60 17.25
CA ASP A 170 -27.57 6.60 16.27
C ASP A 170 -26.53 7.69 16.59
N ARG A 171 -26.98 8.92 16.90
CA ARG A 171 -26.09 10.00 17.37
C ARG A 171 -25.31 9.60 18.60
N SER A 172 -25.97 9.02 19.61
CA SER A 172 -25.30 8.57 20.83
C SER A 172 -24.28 7.46 20.58
N ILE A 173 -24.51 6.57 19.61
CA ILE A 173 -23.55 5.53 19.21
C ILE A 173 -22.33 6.17 18.56
N ILE A 174 -22.56 7.10 17.62
CA ILE A 174 -21.51 7.85 16.93
C ILE A 174 -20.66 8.63 17.92
N ASP A 175 -21.29 9.41 18.81
CA ASP A 175 -20.59 10.22 19.80
C ASP A 175 -19.72 9.36 20.73
N ASN A 176 -20.22 8.19 21.14
CA ASN A 176 -19.44 7.28 21.98
C ASN A 176 -18.25 6.67 21.23
N LYS A 177 -18.44 6.25 19.97
CA LYS A 177 -17.35 5.74 19.13
C LYS A 177 -16.26 6.79 18.91
N LEU A 178 -16.64 8.02 18.56
CA LEU A 178 -15.69 9.13 18.38
C LEU A 178 -14.92 9.42 19.65
N ARG A 179 -15.60 9.42 20.81
CA ARG A 179 -14.94 9.63 22.10
C ARG A 179 -13.93 8.53 22.42
N ILE A 180 -14.28 7.26 22.16
CA ILE A 180 -13.35 6.14 22.35
C ILE A 180 -12.16 6.27 21.40
N GLN A 181 -12.41 6.59 20.14
CA GLN A 181 -11.36 6.79 19.13
C GLN A 181 -10.38 7.89 19.56
N GLN A 182 -10.88 9.06 19.98
CA GLN A 182 -10.05 10.16 20.50
C GLN A 182 -9.23 9.77 21.73
N GLN A 183 -9.76 8.91 22.60
CA GLN A 183 -9.02 8.43 23.76
C GLN A 183 -7.88 7.51 23.33
N ILE A 184 -8.12 6.60 22.38
CA ILE A 184 -7.09 5.71 21.84
C ILE A 184 -5.98 6.52 21.14
N GLU A 185 -6.36 7.50 20.32
CA GLU A 185 -5.40 8.38 19.64
C GLU A 185 -4.53 9.16 20.64
N ALA A 186 -5.13 9.71 21.70
CA ALA A 186 -4.38 10.40 22.74
C ALA A 186 -3.44 9.45 23.52
N GLU A 187 -3.88 8.22 23.82
CA GLU A 187 -3.04 7.20 24.46
C GLU A 187 -1.86 6.80 23.54
N GLN A 188 -2.07 6.70 22.22
CA GLN A 188 -1.02 6.42 21.23
C GLN A 188 -0.03 7.59 21.09
N GLU A 189 -0.51 8.83 21.04
CA GLU A 189 0.35 10.01 21.03
C GLU A 189 1.22 10.07 22.30
N GLU A 190 0.66 9.75 23.47
CA GLU A 190 1.43 9.66 24.73
C GLU A 190 2.48 8.54 24.66
N GLU A 191 2.16 7.36 24.12
CA GLU A 191 3.13 6.26 23.93
C GLU A 191 4.26 6.64 22.94
N GLU A 192 3.93 7.30 21.82
CA GLU A 192 4.92 7.78 20.84
C GLU A 192 5.85 8.85 21.44
N GLU A 193 5.31 9.80 22.23
CA GLU A 193 6.12 10.80 22.95
C GLU A 193 7.06 10.15 23.98
N GLU A 194 6.61 9.10 24.69
CA GLU A 194 7.46 8.34 25.62
C GLU A 194 8.57 7.58 24.89
N GLU A 195 8.28 6.94 23.74
CA GLU A 195 9.30 6.26 22.91
C GLU A 195 10.36 7.24 22.38
N GLU A 196 9.94 8.43 21.89
CA GLU A 196 10.87 9.48 21.44
C GLU A 196 11.77 9.98 22.59
N GLU A 197 11.22 10.19 23.80
CA GLU A 197 12.01 10.57 24.98
C GLU A 197 13.01 9.47 25.40
N GLU A 198 12.64 8.19 25.31
CA GLU A 198 13.56 7.07 25.57
C GLU A 198 14.71 7.01 24.54
N GLU A 199 14.42 7.19 23.25
CA GLU A 199 15.44 7.24 22.19
C GLU A 199 16.42 8.42 22.36
N GLU A 200 15.91 9.60 22.74
CA GLU A 200 16.77 10.77 23.03
C GLU A 200 17.73 10.50 24.21
N MET A 201 17.24 9.85 25.27
CA MET A 201 18.05 9.50 26.44
C MET A 201 19.11 8.43 26.12
N GLU A 202 18.81 7.44 25.28
CA GLU A 202 19.81 6.44 24.82
C GLU A 202 20.93 7.09 24.00
N HIS A 203 20.61 8.09 23.18
CA HIS A 203 21.61 8.85 22.41
C HIS A 203 22.50 9.74 23.28
N GLU A 204 21.96 10.36 24.35
CA GLU A 204 22.77 11.13 25.31
C GLU A 204 23.76 10.25 26.09
N ASP A 205 23.38 9.02 26.45
CA ASP A 205 24.26 8.05 27.16
C ASP A 205 25.42 7.52 26.27
N GLU A 206 25.23 7.44 24.95
CA GLU A 206 26.31 7.06 24.01
C GLU A 206 27.35 8.17 23.81
N ASP A 207 26.92 9.44 23.85
CA ASP A 207 27.80 10.59 23.74
C ASP A 207 28.64 10.79 25.03
N GLU A 208 28.08 10.50 26.22
CA GLU A 208 28.85 10.54 27.48
C GLU A 208 29.92 9.44 27.59
N ARG A 209 29.79 8.31 26.87
CA ARG A 209 30.82 7.24 26.84
C ARG A 209 31.99 7.52 25.91
N ASN A 210 31.85 8.45 24.96
CA ASN A 210 32.91 8.81 24.01
C ASN A 210 33.58 10.17 24.31
N GLY A 211 33.18 10.83 25.40
CA GLY A 211 33.65 12.16 25.81
C GLY A 211 34.68 12.20 26.96
N ASP A 212 35.70 11.33 26.97
CA ASP A 212 36.92 11.57 27.76
C ASP A 212 38.09 11.91 26.81
N ASP A 213 38.18 13.19 26.42
CA ASP A 213 39.46 13.90 26.28
C ASP A 213 39.23 15.38 25.89
N GLY A 214 39.68 16.30 26.75
CA GLY A 214 40.16 17.62 26.28
C GLY A 214 39.40 18.89 26.70
N ILE A 215 39.81 19.46 27.83
CA ILE A 215 40.08 20.89 28.12
C ILE A 215 39.74 21.92 27.00
N ALA A 216 38.88 22.93 27.29
CA ALA A 216 39.27 24.36 27.36
C ALA A 216 38.08 25.35 27.25
N ASP A 217 38.10 26.32 28.16
CA ASP A 217 37.55 27.69 28.16
C ASP A 217 36.97 28.28 26.86
N GLY A 218 35.84 28.99 26.99
CA GLY A 218 35.47 30.03 26.02
C GLY A 218 34.02 30.49 25.99
N ASP A 219 33.58 31.17 27.06
CA ASP A 219 32.68 32.35 27.05
C ASP A 219 31.91 32.67 25.75
N ARG A 220 30.60 32.37 25.68
CA ARG A 220 29.60 33.14 24.89
C ARG A 220 28.19 33.05 25.49
N ASP A 221 27.80 34.15 26.13
CA ASP A 221 26.40 34.54 26.37
C ASP A 221 25.52 34.40 25.11
N THR A 222 24.51 33.53 25.17
CA THR A 222 23.35 33.56 24.24
C THR A 222 22.05 33.40 25.02
N LYS A 223 21.42 34.53 25.33
CA LYS A 223 20.04 34.62 25.84
C LYS A 223 19.05 34.22 24.75
N MET A 224 18.48 33.02 24.83
CA MET A 224 17.26 32.65 24.10
C MET A 224 16.04 33.12 24.91
N LEU A 225 15.30 34.07 24.36
CA LEU A 225 14.09 34.65 24.94
C LEU A 225 12.91 33.72 24.66
N ARG A 226 12.40 33.07 25.71
CA ARG A 226 11.19 32.24 25.71
C ARG A 226 9.95 33.13 25.56
N THR A 227 9.22 33.03 24.46
CA THR A 227 7.91 33.70 24.28
C THR A 227 6.80 32.66 24.29
N HIS A 228 6.06 32.60 25.39
CA HIS A 228 4.80 31.87 25.48
C HIS A 228 3.73 32.63 24.65
N SER A 229 3.14 31.97 23.66
CA SER A 229 1.97 32.49 22.96
C SER A 229 0.70 32.11 23.75
N ALA A 230 -0.03 33.12 24.23
CA ALA A 230 -1.33 32.96 24.87
C ALA A 230 -2.42 33.25 23.84
N GLY A 231 -3.38 32.33 23.70
CA GLY A 231 -4.47 32.41 22.72
C GLY A 231 -5.45 33.57 22.94
N PRO A 232 -6.27 33.93 21.94
CA PRO A 232 -7.22 35.03 22.04
C PRO A 232 -8.54 34.58 22.69
N VAL A 233 -8.86 35.25 23.80
CA VAL A 233 -10.14 35.20 24.52
C VAL A 233 -11.21 35.94 23.72
N ILE A 234 -12.33 35.27 23.41
CA ILE A 234 -13.51 35.85 22.76
C ILE A 234 -14.30 36.67 23.79
N ALA A 235 -14.50 37.96 23.52
CA ALA A 235 -15.40 38.84 24.27
C ALA A 235 -16.77 38.96 23.56
N PRO A 236 -17.91 38.98 24.29
CA PRO A 236 -19.23 39.16 23.70
C PRO A 236 -19.57 40.65 23.56
N LEU A 237 -20.03 41.09 22.38
CA LEU A 237 -20.56 42.44 22.19
C LEU A 237 -22.09 42.45 22.17
N THR A 238 -22.63 43.19 23.13
CA THR A 238 -24.04 43.55 23.31
C THR A 238 -24.47 44.72 22.40
N HIS A 239 -25.70 44.63 21.88
CA HIS A 239 -26.69 45.68 21.53
C HIS A 239 -26.24 47.01 20.90
N SER A 240 -26.82 47.36 19.74
CA SER A 240 -27.33 48.72 19.51
C SER A 240 -28.38 48.85 18.38
N LEU A 241 -29.61 49.15 18.82
CA LEU A 241 -30.54 50.19 18.36
C LEU A 241 -31.13 50.22 16.93
N LEU A 242 -32.47 50.21 16.97
CA LEU A 242 -33.46 50.63 15.98
C LEU A 242 -33.09 51.90 15.20
N ASN A 243 -33.19 51.82 13.87
CA ASN A 243 -33.34 52.98 13.01
C ASN A 243 -34.66 52.90 12.22
N LYS A 244 -35.54 53.89 12.44
CA LYS A 244 -36.85 54.02 11.80
C LYS A 244 -36.67 54.75 10.47
N SER A 245 -36.91 54.06 9.36
CA SER A 245 -37.06 54.68 8.04
C SER A 245 -38.11 53.92 7.22
N THR A 246 -38.82 54.67 6.39
CA THR A 246 -40.17 54.45 5.84
C THR A 246 -40.31 53.26 4.87
N ASP A 247 -41.43 52.54 5.01
CA ASP A 247 -41.73 51.22 4.42
C ASP A 247 -41.81 51.11 2.88
N ALA A 248 -41.90 52.21 2.14
CA ALA A 248 -42.11 52.13 0.68
C ALA A 248 -40.83 51.93 -0.16
N GLN A 249 -39.65 52.30 0.37
CA GLN A 249 -38.38 52.17 -0.35
C GLN A 249 -37.62 50.87 -0.03
N ARG A 250 -37.97 50.17 1.06
CA ARG A 250 -37.39 48.85 1.41
C ARG A 250 -37.90 47.74 0.49
N LYS A 251 -39.15 47.80 0.05
CA LYS A 251 -39.81 46.70 -0.69
C LYS A 251 -39.25 46.46 -2.10
N LEU A 252 -38.77 47.51 -2.78
CA LEU A 252 -38.18 47.39 -4.13
C LEU A 252 -36.68 47.08 -4.12
N LYS A 253 -35.96 47.48 -3.06
CA LYS A 253 -34.53 47.16 -2.91
C LYS A 253 -34.31 45.75 -2.34
N LEU A 254 -35.19 45.29 -1.43
CA LEU A 254 -35.15 43.92 -0.91
C LEU A 254 -35.43 42.86 -1.98
N ALA A 255 -36.26 43.16 -2.99
CA ALA A 255 -36.58 42.19 -4.06
C ALA A 255 -35.41 41.97 -5.03
N SER A 256 -34.68 43.04 -5.38
CA SER A 256 -33.49 42.94 -6.24
C SER A 256 -32.25 42.45 -5.48
N GLU A 257 -32.11 42.78 -4.18
CA GLU A 257 -31.08 42.17 -3.31
C GLU A 257 -31.40 40.70 -3.00
N SER A 258 -32.68 40.30 -2.88
CA SER A 258 -33.04 38.89 -2.65
C SER A 258 -32.81 38.01 -3.87
N GLU A 259 -33.02 38.53 -5.09
CA GLU A 259 -32.74 37.77 -6.32
C GLU A 259 -31.23 37.64 -6.58
N ASN A 260 -30.43 38.67 -6.29
CA ASN A 260 -28.96 38.61 -6.39
C ASN A 260 -28.32 37.78 -5.25
N LEU A 261 -28.82 37.88 -4.00
CA LEU A 261 -28.39 36.99 -2.92
C LEU A 261 -28.84 35.54 -3.18
N ALA A 262 -30.00 35.30 -3.80
CA ALA A 262 -30.43 33.94 -4.14
C ALA A 262 -29.60 33.35 -5.28
N THR A 263 -29.16 34.14 -6.26
CA THR A 263 -28.28 33.65 -7.34
C THR A 263 -26.85 33.43 -6.87
N GLU A 264 -26.29 34.30 -6.03
CA GLU A 264 -24.95 34.10 -5.43
C GLU A 264 -24.97 33.01 -4.35
N ALA A 265 -26.03 32.88 -3.55
CA ALA A 265 -26.20 31.78 -2.61
C ALA A 265 -26.50 30.46 -3.31
N SER A 266 -27.21 30.46 -4.45
CA SER A 266 -27.39 29.25 -5.27
C SER A 266 -26.11 28.85 -5.98
N ALA A 267 -25.31 29.77 -6.50
CA ALA A 267 -24.00 29.46 -7.09
C ALA A 267 -22.98 28.99 -6.02
N SER A 268 -23.00 29.60 -4.84
CA SER A 268 -22.27 29.14 -3.66
C SER A 268 -22.78 27.78 -3.17
N SER A 269 -24.09 27.52 -3.23
CA SER A 269 -24.71 26.25 -2.83
C SER A 269 -24.41 25.15 -3.82
N ASP A 270 -24.42 25.42 -5.12
CA ASP A 270 -24.07 24.45 -6.17
C ASP A 270 -22.58 24.10 -6.10
N SER A 271 -21.71 25.09 -5.84
CA SER A 271 -20.29 24.84 -5.58
C SER A 271 -20.07 24.04 -4.29
N TRP A 272 -20.86 24.29 -3.24
CA TRP A 272 -20.80 23.53 -1.99
C TRP A 272 -21.33 22.11 -2.14
N GLN A 273 -22.39 21.91 -2.92
CA GLN A 273 -22.94 20.60 -3.23
C GLN A 273 -21.94 19.78 -4.04
N ALA A 274 -21.33 20.35 -5.07
CA ALA A 274 -20.30 19.66 -5.84
C ALA A 274 -19.08 19.26 -4.99
N PHE A 275 -18.66 20.13 -4.06
CA PHE A 275 -17.60 19.80 -3.11
C PHE A 275 -18.02 18.67 -2.15
N GLN A 276 -19.23 18.75 -1.60
CA GLN A 276 -19.79 17.73 -0.72
C GLN A 276 -19.92 16.37 -1.42
N ASP A 277 -20.36 16.36 -2.68
CA ASP A 277 -20.49 15.14 -3.46
C ASP A 277 -19.11 14.54 -3.77
N GLY A 278 -18.09 15.37 -4.08
CA GLY A 278 -16.73 14.88 -4.24
C GLY A 278 -16.14 14.26 -2.97
N GLN A 279 -16.40 14.85 -1.81
CA GLN A 279 -15.98 14.28 -0.52
C GLN A 279 -16.76 13.00 -0.17
N ARG A 280 -18.03 12.90 -0.57
CA ARG A 280 -18.81 11.67 -0.44
C ARG A 280 -18.27 10.56 -1.32
N ASP A 281 -17.91 10.85 -2.56
CA ASP A 281 -17.32 9.88 -3.47
C ASP A 281 -15.98 9.36 -2.93
N GLU A 282 -15.16 10.24 -2.35
CA GLU A 282 -13.91 9.86 -1.69
C GLU A 282 -14.17 8.96 -0.47
N PHE A 283 -15.13 9.33 0.38
CA PHE A 283 -15.52 8.52 1.52
C PHE A 283 -16.01 7.12 1.11
N VAL A 284 -16.87 7.04 0.09
CA VAL A 284 -17.34 5.76 -0.47
C VAL A 284 -16.16 4.93 -0.95
N ARG A 285 -15.23 5.53 -1.73
CA ARG A 285 -14.06 4.83 -2.26
C ARG A 285 -13.20 4.23 -1.15
N VAL A 286 -12.94 4.96 -0.07
CA VAL A 286 -12.18 4.43 1.08
C VAL A 286 -12.94 3.30 1.77
N MET A 287 -14.26 3.42 1.92
CA MET A 287 -15.08 2.35 2.49
C MET A 287 -15.10 1.09 1.61
N GLU A 288 -15.09 1.25 0.28
CA GLU A 288 -14.96 0.13 -0.66
C GLU A 288 -13.58 -0.53 -0.53
N GLU A 289 -12.50 0.25 -0.40
CA GLU A 289 -11.15 -0.26 -0.20
C GLU A 289 -11.03 -1.04 1.11
N LEU A 290 -11.52 -0.50 2.22
CA LEU A 290 -11.59 -1.21 3.52
C LEU A 290 -12.35 -2.53 3.40
N PHE A 291 -13.45 -2.53 2.64
CA PHE A 291 -14.21 -3.74 2.37
C PHE A 291 -13.37 -4.78 1.60
N LEU A 292 -12.74 -4.38 0.51
CA LEU A 292 -11.90 -5.27 -0.31
C LEU A 292 -10.71 -5.83 0.48
N GLU A 293 -10.10 -5.03 1.34
CA GLU A 293 -9.00 -5.45 2.21
C GLU A 293 -9.45 -6.40 3.33
N GLY A 294 -10.73 -6.41 3.68
CA GLY A 294 -11.25 -7.28 4.76
C GLY A 294 -11.17 -6.63 6.13
N ARG A 295 -11.14 -5.30 6.18
CA ARG A 295 -10.97 -4.54 7.43
C ARG A 295 -12.27 -3.99 7.99
N ASP A 296 -13.44 -4.28 7.40
CA ASP A 296 -14.72 -3.90 7.99
C ASP A 296 -15.17 -4.94 9.03
N PRO A 297 -15.07 -4.66 10.34
CA PRO A 297 -15.39 -5.63 11.39
C PRO A 297 -16.88 -5.95 11.50
N THR A 298 -17.75 -5.17 10.84
CA THR A 298 -19.20 -5.36 10.90
C THR A 298 -19.72 -6.31 9.84
N PHE A 299 -18.91 -6.63 8.84
CA PHE A 299 -19.27 -7.52 7.74
C PHE A 299 -18.74 -8.94 7.96
N ASP A 300 -19.57 -9.94 7.65
CA ASP A 300 -19.20 -11.35 7.74
C ASP A 300 -18.60 -11.85 6.42
N TYR A 301 -17.28 -11.74 6.29
CA TYR A 301 -16.53 -12.11 5.08
C TYR A 301 -16.59 -13.61 4.73
N SER A 302 -16.97 -14.48 5.67
CA SER A 302 -17.10 -15.92 5.40
C SER A 302 -18.13 -16.23 4.30
N GLN A 303 -19.08 -15.31 4.07
CA GLN A 303 -20.12 -15.43 3.04
C GLN A 303 -19.58 -15.22 1.61
N VAL A 304 -18.39 -14.62 1.48
CA VAL A 304 -17.80 -14.20 0.21
C VAL A 304 -16.46 -14.88 -0.04
N ASP A 305 -15.58 -14.90 0.96
CA ASP A 305 -14.19 -15.35 0.82
C ASP A 305 -14.08 -16.81 0.37
N ASP A 306 -14.97 -17.68 0.85
CA ASP A 306 -15.01 -19.10 0.53
C ASP A 306 -16.01 -19.44 -0.60
N ASN A 307 -16.64 -18.44 -1.21
CA ASN A 307 -17.71 -18.65 -2.17
C ASN A 307 -17.20 -18.56 -3.63
N GLU A 308 -17.04 -19.72 -4.25
CA GLU A 308 -16.62 -19.87 -5.65
C GLU A 308 -17.60 -19.24 -6.66
N ALA A 309 -18.84 -18.95 -6.29
CA ALA A 309 -19.79 -18.29 -7.19
C ALA A 309 -19.38 -16.85 -7.57
N PHE A 310 -18.50 -16.24 -6.78
CA PHE A 310 -17.94 -14.90 -7.05
C PHE A 310 -16.55 -14.96 -7.69
N ASP A 311 -16.09 -16.14 -8.12
CA ASP A 311 -14.85 -16.25 -8.89
C ASP A 311 -15.02 -15.61 -10.27
N ASP A 312 -14.38 -14.45 -10.45
CA ASP A 312 -14.27 -13.80 -11.75
C ASP A 312 -13.16 -14.48 -12.58
N LEU A 313 -13.57 -15.48 -13.36
CA LEU A 313 -12.66 -16.20 -14.25
C LEU A 313 -12.06 -15.29 -15.33
N ASP A 314 -12.81 -14.29 -15.79
CA ASP A 314 -12.32 -13.35 -16.81
C ASP A 314 -11.21 -12.46 -16.22
N GLN A 315 -11.40 -11.95 -15.00
CA GLN A 315 -10.35 -11.20 -14.30
C GLN A 315 -9.16 -12.08 -13.94
N ALA A 316 -9.38 -13.34 -13.53
CA ALA A 316 -8.29 -14.27 -13.27
C ALA A 316 -7.46 -14.54 -14.54
N ASP A 317 -8.11 -14.68 -15.70
CA ASP A 317 -7.45 -14.86 -16.99
C ASP A 317 -6.65 -13.62 -17.40
N MET A 318 -7.17 -12.41 -17.17
CA MET A 318 -6.44 -11.16 -17.40
C MET A 318 -5.23 -11.04 -16.46
N ASP A 319 -5.41 -11.30 -15.16
CA ASP A 319 -4.32 -11.26 -14.18
C ASP A 319 -3.20 -12.28 -14.52
N MET A 320 -3.57 -13.45 -15.06
CA MET A 320 -2.62 -14.45 -15.55
C MET A 320 -1.87 -13.97 -16.79
N GLN A 321 -2.57 -13.31 -17.72
CA GLN A 321 -1.95 -12.75 -18.92
C GLN A 321 -0.99 -11.61 -18.57
N ASP A 322 -1.41 -10.63 -17.76
CA ASP A 322 -0.56 -9.51 -17.34
C ASP A 322 0.72 -10.01 -16.67
N LYS A 323 0.59 -11.01 -15.79
CA LYS A 323 1.74 -11.65 -15.16
C LYS A 323 2.68 -12.34 -16.16
N TYR A 324 2.12 -12.97 -17.19
CA TYR A 324 2.90 -13.59 -18.26
C TYR A 324 3.70 -12.53 -19.03
N PHE A 325 3.10 -11.37 -19.33
CA PHE A 325 3.77 -10.25 -19.99
C PHE A 325 4.87 -9.63 -19.10
N ASP A 326 4.61 -9.42 -17.80
CA ASP A 326 5.59 -8.90 -16.84
C ASP A 326 6.80 -9.85 -16.66
N GLU A 327 6.56 -11.17 -16.74
CA GLU A 327 7.61 -12.19 -16.68
C GLU A 327 8.43 -12.24 -18.00
N GLU A 328 7.82 -12.04 -19.18
CA GLU A 328 8.53 -11.99 -20.48
C GLU A 328 9.40 -10.73 -20.67
N GLU A 329 8.97 -9.56 -20.18
CA GLU A 329 9.72 -8.30 -20.34
C GLU A 329 11.09 -8.33 -19.63
N ASN A 330 11.26 -9.24 -18.65
CA ASN A 330 12.51 -9.46 -17.93
C ASN A 330 13.51 -10.34 -18.71
N ASP A 331 13.03 -11.18 -19.64
CA ASP A 331 13.84 -12.11 -20.41
C ASP A 331 14.43 -11.47 -21.69
N GLU A 332 13.92 -10.32 -22.13
CA GLU A 332 14.43 -9.61 -23.32
C GLU A 332 15.68 -8.76 -23.07
N GLN A 333 16.16 -8.65 -21.83
CA GLN A 333 17.38 -7.91 -21.50
C GLN A 333 18.65 -8.77 -21.62
N ILE A 334 18.72 -9.60 -22.66
CA ILE A 334 19.94 -10.30 -23.08
C ILE A 334 20.58 -9.49 -24.22
N ASP A 335 21.65 -8.78 -23.84
CA ASP A 335 22.60 -8.01 -24.63
C ASP A 335 22.67 -8.36 -26.14
N VAL A 336 22.10 -7.48 -26.97
CA VAL A 336 22.39 -7.43 -28.41
C VAL A 336 23.61 -6.53 -28.64
N SER A 337 24.77 -6.93 -28.09
CA SER A 337 26.09 -6.41 -28.51
C SER A 337 26.78 -7.38 -29.48
N GLY A 338 26.01 -7.97 -30.39
CA GLY A 338 26.54 -8.66 -31.55
C GLY A 338 27.11 -7.65 -32.54
N THR A 339 28.44 -7.54 -32.57
CA THR A 339 29.21 -6.76 -33.54
C THR A 339 28.79 -7.12 -34.97
N GLY A 340 27.98 -6.25 -35.58
CA GLY A 340 27.51 -6.37 -36.97
C GLY A 340 28.59 -5.99 -37.98
N GLU A 341 29.66 -6.77 -38.06
CA GLU A 341 30.56 -6.76 -39.22
C GLU A 341 29.99 -7.71 -40.29
N TYR A 342 29.28 -7.12 -41.26
CA TYR A 342 28.96 -7.80 -42.50
C TYR A 342 30.18 -7.75 -43.42
N ASP A 343 30.86 -8.88 -43.59
CA ASP A 343 31.76 -9.09 -44.72
C ASP A 343 30.90 -9.10 -46.01
N TYR A 344 31.06 -8.05 -46.81
CA TYR A 344 30.59 -7.98 -48.20
C TYR A 344 31.74 -8.16 -49.19
#